data_AF-A0A6A7KUS8-F1
#
_entry.id   AF-A0A6A7KUS8-F1
#
_cell.length_a   1.000
_cell.length_b   1.000
_cell.length_c   1.000
_cell.angle_alpha   90.00
_cell.angle_beta   90.00
_cell.angle_gamma   90.00
#
_symmetry.space_group_name_H-M   'P 1'
#
loop_
_entity.id
_entity.type
_entity.pdbx_description
1 polymer ?
#
loop_
_entity_poly.entity_id
_entity_poly.type
_entity_poly.pdbx_seq_one_letter_code
_entity_poly.pdbx_strand_id
1 'polypeptide(L)'
;MREMLCAGLVIACALVAVLLGAPAELAAQMAANELDVVWGGTLLLTLQSDQTLNRAAVTAAAATLAADVRQAAPPAGADLGLQAEEQPRQILRAEAGGGRQSYMVALGNTAFSSPLLFGEKARAAGLSCNACHRQGDINPHFFIPGVSARHGGLDPTTDFFNPAQDDGVANHTDIPSLRGVRLTAPYGRDGRIASLREFARHVIVNEFAGDEPAPRILDALVAYMDQFELLPNPKIDSLGRLTGAAGAAAKRGETLFRKPFAAMDGKSCASCHVPGALFTDGSRHDVGSGGVFDTPTLLNSRFTAPYFHDGRYQGFAGVVDHFDRAFALGLAPRDKSDLAAYLDSVGDGADPFEPVTRQSEMSEIGAYVGVLDRAIDTRDLPAIALVVDTVNFDLALIAKRFDNRNPRTGKPRRPDRPDVAAIAGRLIEDMTAVGTLAKAGQAAKAKEALDAYRNRALTLVSAYPGAKGAPAIR
;
A
#
# COMPACT_ATOMS: atom_id res chain seq x y z
N MET A 1 -34.97 -23.69 -12.82
CA MET A 1 -34.04 -22.51 -12.81
C MET A 1 -34.71 -21.21 -13.25
N ARG A 2 -35.51 -21.16 -14.33
CA ARG A 2 -36.25 -19.92 -14.70
C ARG A 2 -37.36 -19.52 -13.72
N GLU A 3 -38.07 -20.48 -13.12
CA GLU A 3 -39.14 -20.20 -12.14
C GLU A 3 -38.62 -19.65 -10.79
N MET A 4 -37.41 -20.06 -10.36
CA MET A 4 -36.81 -19.54 -9.12
C MET A 4 -36.30 -18.09 -9.27
N LEU A 5 -35.90 -17.68 -10.47
CA LEU A 5 -35.49 -16.31 -10.78
C LEU A 5 -36.68 -15.35 -10.86
N CYS A 6 -37.84 -15.81 -11.37
CA CYS A 6 -39.08 -15.02 -11.35
C CYS A 6 -39.62 -14.84 -9.93
N ALA A 7 -39.59 -15.88 -9.09
CA ALA A 7 -40.01 -15.77 -7.70
C ALA A 7 -39.15 -14.77 -6.90
N GLY A 8 -37.82 -14.76 -7.13
CA GLY A 8 -36.90 -13.82 -6.47
C GLY A 8 -37.12 -12.35 -6.86
N LEU A 9 -37.48 -12.09 -8.11
CA LEU A 9 -37.70 -10.72 -8.60
C LEU A 9 -39.04 -10.14 -8.11
N VAL A 10 -40.08 -10.97 -8.02
CA VAL A 10 -41.39 -10.58 -7.46
C VAL A 10 -41.29 -10.28 -5.96
N ILE A 11 -40.49 -11.07 -5.23
CA ILE A 11 -40.21 -10.83 -3.80
C ILE A 11 -39.42 -9.53 -3.61
N ALA A 12 -38.45 -9.23 -4.47
CA ALA A 12 -37.68 -7.98 -4.41
C ALA A 12 -38.56 -6.75 -4.70
N CYS A 13 -39.45 -6.81 -5.68
CA CYS A 13 -40.38 -5.72 -5.98
C CYS A 13 -41.41 -5.50 -4.85
N ALA A 14 -41.91 -6.57 -4.23
CA ALA A 14 -42.82 -6.47 -3.09
C ALA A 14 -42.14 -5.88 -1.83
N LEU A 15 -40.89 -6.26 -1.56
CA LEU A 15 -40.08 -5.69 -0.47
C LEU A 15 -39.81 -4.20 -0.66
N VAL A 16 -39.53 -3.78 -1.90
CA VAL A 16 -39.33 -2.35 -2.23
C VAL A 16 -40.63 -1.56 -2.09
N ALA A 17 -41.79 -2.12 -2.45
CA ALA A 17 -43.10 -1.46 -2.28
C ALA A 17 -43.48 -1.29 -0.80
N VAL A 18 -43.13 -2.25 0.07
CA VAL A 18 -43.33 -2.17 1.53
C VAL A 18 -42.37 -1.16 2.18
N LEU A 19 -41.11 -1.13 1.74
CA LEU A 19 -40.11 -0.15 2.21
C LEU A 19 -40.44 1.29 1.80
N LEU A 20 -41.28 1.48 0.79
CA LEU A 20 -41.74 2.77 0.30
C LEU A 20 -43.16 3.17 0.77
N GLY A 21 -43.78 2.37 1.65
CA GLY A 21 -45.00 2.76 2.37
C GLY A 21 -46.31 2.68 1.56
N ALA A 22 -46.39 1.83 0.53
CA ALA A 22 -47.64 1.64 -0.22
C ALA A 22 -48.73 0.93 0.64
N PRO A 23 -50.02 1.30 0.51
CA PRO A 23 -51.11 0.67 1.25
C PRO A 23 -51.28 -0.81 0.87
N ALA A 24 -51.54 -1.66 1.88
CA ALA A 24 -51.46 -3.12 1.81
C ALA A 24 -52.34 -3.80 0.74
N GLU A 25 -53.39 -3.14 0.24
CA GLU A 25 -54.25 -3.66 -0.83
C GLU A 25 -53.58 -3.69 -2.21
N LEU A 26 -52.61 -2.80 -2.47
CA LEU A 26 -51.92 -2.73 -3.76
C LEU A 26 -50.89 -3.88 -3.91
N ALA A 27 -50.24 -4.26 -2.81
CA ALA A 27 -49.30 -5.37 -2.77
C ALA A 27 -49.98 -6.74 -3.00
N ALA A 28 -51.25 -6.88 -2.58
CA ALA A 28 -52.02 -8.11 -2.77
C ALA A 28 -52.48 -8.30 -4.23
N GLN A 29 -52.74 -7.21 -4.97
CA GLN A 29 -53.17 -7.29 -6.38
C GLN A 29 -52.01 -7.61 -7.34
N MET A 30 -50.78 -7.20 -7.01
CA MET A 30 -49.60 -7.48 -7.84
C MET A 30 -49.13 -8.94 -7.79
N ALA A 31 -49.49 -9.68 -6.74
CA ALA A 31 -49.17 -11.10 -6.61
C ALA A 31 -50.09 -12.02 -7.43
N ALA A 32 -51.18 -11.50 -8.01
CA ALA A 32 -52.29 -12.33 -8.50
C ALA A 32 -52.44 -12.42 -10.03
N ASN A 33 -51.70 -11.68 -10.85
CA ASN A 33 -51.87 -11.73 -12.32
C ASN A 33 -50.57 -12.09 -13.06
N GLU A 34 -50.55 -13.30 -13.63
CA GLU A 34 -49.65 -13.71 -14.71
C GLU A 34 -49.99 -12.93 -15.98
N LEU A 35 -49.00 -12.35 -16.69
CA LEU A 35 -49.15 -12.06 -18.13
C LEU A 35 -47.80 -11.86 -18.85
N ASP A 36 -47.77 -12.51 -20.01
CA ASP A 36 -46.73 -12.74 -21.02
C ASP A 36 -45.81 -11.56 -21.42
N VAL A 37 -44.52 -11.90 -21.53
CA VAL A 37 -43.47 -11.07 -22.10
C VAL A 37 -43.42 -11.27 -23.63
N VAL A 38 -43.81 -10.26 -24.40
CA VAL A 38 -43.52 -10.17 -25.85
C VAL A 38 -42.25 -9.35 -26.06
N TRP A 39 -41.29 -9.95 -26.75
CA TRP A 39 -39.99 -9.39 -27.13
C TRP A 39 -40.13 -8.43 -28.33
N GLY A 40 -39.57 -7.23 -28.22
CA GLY A 40 -39.28 -6.35 -29.35
C GLY A 40 -39.77 -4.91 -29.20
N GLY A 41 -38.87 -3.95 -29.41
CA GLY A 41 -39.22 -2.56 -29.73
C GLY A 41 -39.28 -1.60 -28.55
N THR A 42 -38.50 -0.53 -28.68
CA THR A 42 -38.52 0.73 -27.94
C THR A 42 -39.90 1.10 -27.38
N LEU A 43 -40.04 1.16 -26.06
CA LEU A 43 -41.17 1.83 -25.41
C LEU A 43 -40.65 3.01 -24.59
N LEU A 44 -40.72 4.19 -25.19
CA LEU A 44 -40.79 5.45 -24.46
C LEU A 44 -42.06 5.42 -23.60
N LEU A 45 -41.91 5.28 -22.29
CA LEU A 45 -42.93 5.72 -21.34
C LEU A 45 -42.44 6.99 -20.67
N THR A 46 -43.06 8.09 -21.12
CA THR A 46 -43.14 9.38 -20.47
C THR A 46 -43.61 9.23 -19.03
N LEU A 47 -42.70 9.41 -18.07
CA LEU A 47 -43.04 9.81 -16.70
C LEU A 47 -42.91 11.34 -16.64
N GLN A 48 -44.04 12.03 -16.85
CA GLN A 48 -44.19 13.41 -16.42
C GLN A 48 -44.33 13.43 -14.90
N SER A 49 -43.55 14.33 -14.31
CA SER A 49 -43.67 14.91 -12.97
C SER A 49 -43.78 13.95 -11.79
N ASP A 50 -42.66 13.92 -11.05
CA ASP A 50 -42.61 14.31 -9.63
C ASP A 50 -41.98 13.25 -8.72
N GLN A 51 -40.73 12.88 -9.00
CA GLN A 51 -39.76 12.58 -7.94
C GLN A 51 -38.41 13.15 -8.33
N THR A 52 -38.11 14.32 -7.76
CA THR A 52 -36.75 14.78 -7.55
C THR A 52 -35.95 13.62 -6.97
N LEU A 53 -35.09 12.97 -7.77
CA LEU A 53 -33.94 12.25 -7.24
C LEU A 53 -33.19 13.27 -6.41
N ASN A 54 -33.42 13.19 -5.09
CA ASN A 54 -33.07 14.24 -4.18
C ASN A 54 -31.55 14.43 -4.33
N ARG A 55 -31.13 15.59 -4.83
CA ARG A 55 -29.70 15.92 -4.88
C ARG A 55 -29.09 15.66 -3.50
N ALA A 56 -29.84 15.91 -2.43
CA ALA A 56 -29.43 15.57 -1.07
C ALA A 56 -29.17 14.08 -0.82
N ALA A 57 -29.83 13.13 -1.48
CA ALA A 57 -29.59 11.69 -1.32
C ALA A 57 -28.31 11.22 -2.05
N VAL A 58 -28.04 11.75 -3.24
CA VAL A 58 -26.78 11.49 -3.97
C VAL A 58 -25.61 12.22 -3.29
N THR A 59 -25.83 13.45 -2.82
CA THR A 59 -24.85 14.19 -2.00
C THR A 59 -24.68 13.53 -0.64
N ALA A 60 -25.73 12.93 -0.05
CA ALA A 60 -25.64 12.19 1.22
C ALA A 60 -24.87 10.88 1.04
N ALA A 61 -25.06 10.14 -0.06
CA ALA A 61 -24.29 8.95 -0.39
C ALA A 61 -22.80 9.27 -0.63
N ALA A 62 -22.51 10.37 -1.34
CA ALA A 62 -21.14 10.87 -1.49
C ALA A 62 -20.55 11.42 -0.18
N ALA A 63 -21.38 12.02 0.68
CA ALA A 63 -20.99 12.51 2.00
C ALA A 63 -20.85 11.38 3.03
N THR A 64 -21.52 10.23 2.85
CA THR A 64 -21.31 9.04 3.69
C THR A 64 -19.99 8.36 3.31
N LEU A 65 -19.66 8.25 2.02
CA LEU A 65 -18.31 7.83 1.61
C LEU A 65 -17.21 8.79 2.13
N ALA A 66 -17.45 10.10 2.11
CA ALA A 66 -16.51 11.10 2.65
C ALA A 66 -16.49 11.16 4.19
N ALA A 67 -17.51 10.61 4.87
CA ALA A 67 -17.57 10.51 6.32
C ALA A 67 -16.86 9.26 6.86
N ASP A 68 -16.87 8.15 6.11
CA ASP A 68 -16.20 6.89 6.50
C ASP A 68 -14.67 7.01 6.57
N VAL A 69 -14.07 7.76 5.65
CA VAL A 69 -12.60 7.98 5.64
C VAL A 69 -12.12 8.72 6.89
N ARG A 70 -12.98 9.53 7.53
CA ARG A 70 -12.64 10.29 8.75
C ARG A 70 -12.68 9.44 10.03
N GLN A 71 -13.24 8.23 9.96
CA GLN A 71 -13.39 7.32 11.10
C GLN A 71 -12.49 6.08 11.00
N ALA A 72 -11.66 5.98 9.96
CA ALA A 72 -10.74 4.88 9.81
C ALA A 72 -9.88 4.70 11.07
N ALA A 73 -10.01 3.52 11.67
CA ALA A 73 -9.35 3.18 12.92
C ALA A 73 -8.94 1.70 12.82
N PRO A 74 -7.66 1.38 13.07
CA PRO A 74 -7.22 0.01 13.14
C PRO A 74 -8.03 -0.76 14.20
N PRO A 75 -8.27 -2.07 14.02
CA PRO A 75 -8.87 -2.90 15.05
C PRO A 75 -8.15 -2.75 16.40
N ALA A 76 -8.87 -2.94 17.50
CA ALA A 76 -8.27 -2.86 18.83
C ALA A 76 -7.07 -3.82 18.94
N GLY A 77 -5.92 -3.30 19.39
CA GLY A 77 -4.68 -4.07 19.50
C GLY A 77 -3.85 -4.15 18.22
N ALA A 78 -4.29 -3.54 17.11
CA ALA A 78 -3.46 -3.40 15.92
C ALA A 78 -2.37 -2.33 16.10
N ASP A 79 -1.21 -2.60 15.51
CA ASP A 79 -0.10 -1.66 15.36
C ASP A 79 0.19 -1.53 13.86
N LEU A 80 0.12 -0.31 13.32
CA LEU A 80 0.47 -0.04 11.92
C LEU A 80 1.73 0.83 11.82
N GLY A 81 2.45 1.04 12.92
CA GLY A 81 3.63 1.90 12.97
C GLY A 81 3.32 3.39 12.83
N LEU A 82 2.07 3.82 13.07
CA LEU A 82 1.65 5.22 12.88
C LEU A 82 2.30 6.20 13.88
N GLN A 83 2.95 5.71 14.93
CA GLN A 83 3.66 6.51 15.94
C GLN A 83 5.19 6.40 15.83
N ALA A 84 5.71 5.68 14.84
CA ALA A 84 7.15 5.52 14.67
C ALA A 84 7.81 6.88 14.37
N GLU A 85 8.93 7.15 15.04
CA GLU A 85 9.72 8.38 14.87
C GLU A 85 10.60 8.33 13.62
N GLU A 86 10.88 7.13 13.12
CA GLU A 86 11.62 6.87 11.89
C GLU A 86 10.81 5.98 10.94
N GLN A 87 11.16 6.04 9.67
CA GLN A 87 10.59 5.20 8.60
C GLN A 87 11.70 4.73 7.66
N PRO A 88 11.50 3.62 6.92
CA PRO A 88 12.46 3.20 5.91
C PRO A 88 12.68 4.32 4.90
N ARG A 89 13.93 4.59 4.53
CA ARG A 89 14.23 5.61 3.51
C ARG A 89 13.83 5.12 2.12
N GLN A 90 13.06 5.91 1.39
CA GLN A 90 12.73 5.68 -0.01
C GLN A 90 13.81 6.23 -0.94
N ILE A 91 14.08 5.49 -2.02
CA ILE A 91 14.84 6.01 -3.16
C ILE A 91 14.00 5.75 -4.41
N LEU A 92 13.50 6.81 -5.02
CA LEU A 92 12.84 6.76 -6.31
C LEU A 92 13.85 7.02 -7.41
N ARG A 93 13.92 6.13 -8.40
CA ARG A 93 14.87 6.23 -9.53
C ARG A 93 14.83 7.59 -10.22
N ALA A 94 13.65 8.16 -10.46
CA ALA A 94 13.49 9.47 -11.08
C ALA A 94 14.14 10.60 -10.26
N GLU A 95 14.01 10.56 -8.94
CA GLU A 95 14.53 11.58 -8.02
C GLU A 95 16.02 11.39 -7.75
N ALA A 96 16.50 10.15 -7.66
CA ALA A 96 17.92 9.83 -7.57
C ALA A 96 18.72 10.34 -8.79
N GLY A 97 18.07 10.44 -9.95
CA GLY A 97 18.63 11.07 -11.15
C GLY A 97 18.54 12.61 -11.17
N GLY A 98 18.09 13.26 -10.10
CA GLY A 98 17.87 14.71 -10.01
C GLY A 98 16.56 15.20 -10.65
N GLY A 99 15.68 14.28 -11.05
CA GLY A 99 14.37 14.57 -11.62
C GLY A 99 13.27 14.73 -10.57
N ARG A 100 12.02 14.77 -11.03
CA ARG A 100 10.81 14.75 -10.22
C ARG A 100 9.91 13.60 -10.67
N GLN A 101 8.97 13.19 -9.82
CA GLN A 101 7.95 12.20 -10.19
C GLN A 101 7.17 12.68 -11.42
N SER A 102 7.03 11.81 -12.42
CA SER A 102 6.12 12.06 -13.53
C SER A 102 4.67 12.01 -13.05
N TYR A 103 3.72 12.49 -13.86
CA TYR A 103 2.29 12.39 -13.55
C TYR A 103 1.87 10.96 -13.18
N MET A 104 2.34 9.94 -13.92
CA MET A 104 1.99 8.54 -13.64
C MET A 104 2.63 8.03 -12.34
N VAL A 105 3.86 8.43 -12.04
CA VAL A 105 4.54 8.05 -10.79
C VAL A 105 3.84 8.70 -9.60
N ALA A 106 3.50 10.00 -9.68
CA ALA A 106 2.80 10.71 -8.62
C ALA A 106 1.38 10.17 -8.39
N LEU A 107 0.63 9.87 -9.47
CA LEU A 107 -0.68 9.22 -9.36
C LEU A 107 -0.57 7.82 -8.76
N GLY A 108 0.47 7.07 -9.11
CA GLY A 108 0.75 5.76 -8.55
C GLY A 108 1.13 5.80 -7.09
N ASN A 109 1.89 6.82 -6.68
CA ASN A 109 2.21 7.10 -5.29
C ASN A 109 0.93 7.38 -4.49
N THR A 110 0.05 8.24 -5.00
CA THR A 110 -1.26 8.46 -4.39
C THR A 110 -2.08 7.18 -4.28
N ALA A 111 -2.10 6.36 -5.34
CA ALA A 111 -2.80 5.07 -5.33
C ALA A 111 -2.23 4.12 -4.26
N PHE A 112 -0.90 4.03 -4.17
CA PHE A 112 -0.20 3.17 -3.21
C PHE A 112 -0.47 3.55 -1.75
N SER A 113 -0.66 4.85 -1.49
CA SER A 113 -1.00 5.37 -0.15
C SER A 113 -2.50 5.38 0.13
N SER A 114 -3.36 5.11 -0.86
CA SER A 114 -4.81 5.25 -0.71
C SER A 114 -5.48 4.02 -0.10
N PRO A 115 -6.28 4.19 0.98
CA PRO A 115 -7.14 3.10 1.47
C PRO A 115 -8.29 2.75 0.54
N LEU A 116 -8.60 3.61 -0.44
CA LEU A 116 -9.74 3.42 -1.34
C LEU A 116 -9.57 2.29 -2.34
N LEU A 117 -8.33 1.82 -2.55
CA LEU A 117 -8.11 0.66 -3.41
C LEU A 117 -8.65 -0.62 -2.77
N PHE A 118 -8.74 -0.69 -1.45
CA PHE A 118 -9.16 -1.90 -0.75
C PHE A 118 -10.65 -1.91 -0.39
N GLY A 119 -11.13 -3.12 -0.10
CA GLY A 119 -12.50 -3.37 0.35
C GLY A 119 -12.82 -2.71 1.69
N GLU A 120 -14.10 -2.73 2.05
CA GLU A 120 -14.66 -1.98 3.18
C GLU A 120 -13.88 -2.19 4.49
N LYS A 121 -13.59 -3.45 4.87
CA LYS A 121 -12.89 -3.76 6.13
C LYS A 121 -11.46 -3.23 6.16
N ALA A 122 -10.69 -3.43 5.09
CA ALA A 122 -9.32 -2.93 4.99
C ALA A 122 -9.28 -1.39 4.97
N ARG A 123 -10.21 -0.78 4.23
CA ARG A 123 -10.39 0.68 4.18
C ARG A 123 -10.78 1.27 5.53
N ALA A 124 -11.71 0.64 6.26
CA ALA A 124 -12.11 1.04 7.60
C ALA A 124 -10.96 0.92 8.61
N ALA A 125 -10.05 -0.04 8.41
CA ALA A 125 -8.81 -0.14 9.18
C ALA A 125 -7.74 0.89 8.77
N GLY A 126 -7.99 1.70 7.73
CA GLY A 126 -7.04 2.67 7.20
C GLY A 126 -5.86 2.04 6.46
N LEU A 127 -6.03 0.82 5.94
CA LEU A 127 -4.96 0.10 5.24
C LEU A 127 -4.82 0.58 3.81
N SER A 128 -3.58 0.76 3.40
CA SER A 128 -3.16 0.97 2.01
C SER A 128 -1.91 0.11 1.75
N CYS A 129 -1.42 0.08 0.51
CA CYS A 129 -0.15 -0.61 0.23
C CYS A 129 0.98 -0.04 1.10
N ASN A 130 1.01 1.28 1.33
CA ASN A 130 2.00 1.95 2.17
C ASN A 130 1.88 1.60 3.68
N ALA A 131 0.73 1.11 4.14
CA ALA A 131 0.59 0.65 5.52
C ALA A 131 1.37 -0.66 5.76
N CYS A 132 1.45 -1.54 4.77
CA CYS A 132 2.23 -2.78 4.83
C CYS A 132 3.67 -2.58 4.32
N HIS A 133 3.80 -1.86 3.21
CA HIS A 133 5.05 -1.60 2.50
C HIS A 133 5.46 -0.13 2.64
N ARG A 134 5.75 0.29 3.88
CA ARG A 134 6.11 1.68 4.22
C ARG A 134 7.26 2.17 3.35
N GLN A 135 7.00 3.20 2.55
CA GLN A 135 7.98 3.78 1.62
C GLN A 135 8.57 2.76 0.63
N GLY A 136 7.84 1.70 0.29
CA GLY A 136 8.30 0.64 -0.59
C GLY A 136 9.24 -0.37 0.10
N ASP A 137 9.36 -0.32 1.42
CA ASP A 137 10.07 -1.31 2.23
C ASP A 137 9.14 -1.97 3.26
N ILE A 138 9.62 -2.98 3.97
CA ILE A 138 8.84 -3.66 5.02
C ILE A 138 8.37 -2.67 6.11
N ASN A 139 7.14 -2.86 6.60
CA ASN A 139 6.69 -2.26 7.86
C ASN A 139 6.89 -3.25 9.03
N PRO A 140 7.99 -3.17 9.80
CA PRO A 140 8.25 -4.09 10.91
C PRO A 140 7.31 -3.89 12.10
N HIS A 141 6.50 -2.83 12.11
CA HIS A 141 5.48 -2.58 13.14
C HIS A 141 4.11 -3.11 12.75
N PHE A 142 3.89 -3.55 11.51
CA PHE A 142 2.57 -3.96 11.05
C PHE A 142 2.08 -5.19 11.81
N PHE A 143 0.93 -5.09 12.47
CA PHE A 143 0.29 -6.17 13.20
C PHE A 143 -1.20 -5.93 13.32
N ILE A 144 -2.00 -6.95 13.00
CA ILE A 144 -3.44 -6.97 13.24
C ILE A 144 -3.80 -8.26 13.99
N PRO A 145 -4.38 -8.19 15.20
CA PRO A 145 -4.80 -9.39 15.94
C PRO A 145 -5.70 -10.30 15.10
N GLY A 146 -5.38 -11.60 15.07
CA GLY A 146 -6.14 -12.61 14.33
C GLY A 146 -5.76 -12.73 12.85
N VAL A 147 -5.09 -11.74 12.28
CA VAL A 147 -4.59 -11.74 10.90
C VAL A 147 -3.07 -11.86 10.85
N SER A 148 -2.39 -11.42 11.91
CA SER A 148 -0.93 -11.44 12.05
C SER A 148 -0.50 -12.43 13.14
N ALA A 149 0.48 -13.28 12.83
CA ALA A 149 1.14 -14.12 13.83
C ALA A 149 2.23 -13.37 14.63
N ARG A 150 2.77 -12.30 14.02
CA ARG A 150 3.83 -11.43 14.56
C ARG A 150 3.83 -10.11 13.81
N HIS A 151 4.58 -9.13 14.31
CA HIS A 151 4.78 -7.88 13.59
C HIS A 151 5.52 -8.10 12.26
N GLY A 152 5.22 -7.30 11.25
CA GLY A 152 5.79 -7.38 9.91
C GLY A 152 5.18 -8.47 9.01
N GLY A 153 4.12 -9.14 9.46
CA GLY A 153 3.48 -10.21 8.70
C GLY A 153 1.96 -10.26 8.84
N LEU A 154 1.30 -10.90 7.89
CA LEU A 154 -0.13 -11.13 7.86
C LEU A 154 -0.48 -12.40 7.07
N ASP A 155 -1.69 -12.90 7.28
CA ASP A 155 -2.30 -13.97 6.52
C ASP A 155 -3.40 -13.38 5.62
N PRO A 156 -3.14 -13.20 4.31
CA PRO A 156 -4.12 -12.65 3.37
C PRO A 156 -5.21 -13.65 2.99
N THR A 157 -5.06 -14.92 3.39
CA THR A 157 -6.00 -16.02 3.12
C THR A 157 -6.91 -16.33 4.31
N THR A 158 -7.13 -15.34 5.18
CA THR A 158 -8.15 -15.40 6.22
C THR A 158 -9.47 -14.77 5.74
N ASP A 159 -10.58 -15.12 6.39
CA ASP A 159 -11.89 -14.51 6.13
C ASP A 159 -11.98 -13.01 6.52
N PHE A 160 -10.92 -12.48 7.15
CA PHE A 160 -10.91 -11.14 7.68
C PHE A 160 -11.09 -10.10 6.57
N PHE A 161 -10.28 -10.12 5.51
CA PHE A 161 -10.38 -9.14 4.43
C PHE A 161 -11.31 -9.58 3.30
N ASN A 162 -11.12 -10.82 2.82
CA ASN A 162 -11.94 -11.39 1.79
C ASN A 162 -12.36 -12.84 2.14
N PRO A 163 -13.61 -13.06 2.60
CA PRO A 163 -14.12 -14.40 2.88
C PRO A 163 -14.01 -15.40 1.72
N ALA A 164 -13.94 -14.92 0.47
CA ALA A 164 -13.77 -15.79 -0.69
C ALA A 164 -12.34 -16.35 -0.84
N GLN A 165 -11.36 -15.83 -0.09
CA GLN A 165 -9.98 -16.32 -0.08
C GLN A 165 -9.64 -17.16 1.16
N ASP A 166 -10.61 -17.37 2.06
CA ASP A 166 -10.38 -18.18 3.26
C ASP A 166 -10.05 -19.63 2.87
N ASP A 167 -8.85 -20.08 3.20
CA ASP A 167 -8.39 -21.45 2.96
C ASP A 167 -8.47 -22.34 4.22
N GLY A 168 -8.86 -21.77 5.37
CA GLY A 168 -8.95 -22.45 6.65
C GLY A 168 -7.61 -22.85 7.26
N VAL A 169 -6.48 -22.37 6.73
CA VAL A 169 -5.13 -22.69 7.18
C VAL A 169 -4.45 -21.43 7.70
N ALA A 170 -4.01 -21.45 8.96
CA ALA A 170 -3.20 -20.37 9.52
C ALA A 170 -1.78 -20.39 8.93
N ASN A 171 -1.55 -19.67 7.84
CA ASN A 171 -0.33 -19.74 7.02
C ASN A 171 0.35 -18.36 6.84
N HIS A 172 0.28 -17.54 7.89
CA HIS A 172 0.91 -16.23 8.01
C HIS A 172 2.23 -16.03 7.27
N THR A 173 2.29 -14.90 6.59
CA THR A 173 3.37 -14.52 5.70
C THR A 173 4.01 -13.21 6.16
N ASP A 174 5.34 -13.13 6.11
CA ASP A 174 6.04 -11.86 6.28
C ASP A 174 5.85 -10.99 5.03
N ILE A 175 5.64 -9.69 5.26
CA ILE A 175 5.49 -8.67 4.24
C ILE A 175 6.87 -8.43 3.61
N PRO A 176 7.05 -8.67 2.29
CA PRO A 176 8.33 -8.46 1.64
C PRO A 176 8.64 -6.97 1.45
N SER A 177 9.93 -6.64 1.37
CA SER A 177 10.37 -5.36 0.81
C SER A 177 9.99 -5.28 -0.67
N LEU A 178 9.61 -4.08 -1.15
CA LEU A 178 9.37 -3.82 -2.58
C LEU A 178 10.55 -3.11 -3.24
N ARG A 179 11.66 -2.89 -2.52
CA ARG A 179 12.88 -2.33 -3.12
C ARG A 179 13.37 -3.22 -4.25
N GLY A 180 13.51 -2.63 -5.44
CA GLY A 180 13.93 -3.34 -6.63
C GLY A 180 12.88 -4.26 -7.25
N VAL A 181 11.60 -4.21 -6.82
CA VAL A 181 10.53 -5.15 -7.20
C VAL A 181 10.40 -5.40 -8.72
N ARG A 182 10.69 -4.39 -9.55
CA ARG A 182 10.75 -4.52 -11.03
C ARG A 182 11.70 -5.61 -11.55
N LEU A 183 12.65 -6.06 -10.73
CA LEU A 183 13.68 -7.05 -11.07
C LEU A 183 13.46 -8.41 -10.37
N THR A 184 12.32 -8.59 -9.71
CA THR A 184 12.06 -9.75 -8.83
C THR A 184 10.98 -10.68 -9.33
N ALA A 185 10.52 -10.51 -10.57
CA ALA A 185 9.56 -11.43 -11.16
C ALA A 185 10.10 -12.88 -11.18
N PRO A 186 9.23 -13.90 -11.03
CA PRO A 186 7.77 -13.80 -10.85
C PRO A 186 7.35 -13.34 -9.44
N TYR A 187 6.08 -12.95 -9.30
CA TYR A 187 5.51 -12.36 -8.09
C TYR A 187 4.58 -13.33 -7.35
N GLY A 188 4.36 -13.03 -6.07
CA GLY A 188 3.73 -13.93 -5.11
C GLY A 188 4.74 -14.93 -4.55
N ARG A 189 4.49 -15.48 -3.36
CA ARG A 189 5.43 -16.41 -2.70
C ARG A 189 5.64 -17.74 -3.43
N ASP A 190 4.66 -18.13 -4.22
CA ASP A 190 4.71 -19.32 -5.05
C ASP A 190 5.23 -19.02 -6.46
N GLY A 191 5.55 -17.75 -6.77
CA GLY A 191 6.05 -17.30 -8.06
C GLY A 191 5.09 -17.57 -9.23
N ARG A 192 3.78 -17.63 -9.00
CA ARG A 192 2.81 -17.98 -10.06
C ARG A 192 2.39 -16.80 -10.94
N ILE A 193 2.60 -15.56 -10.50
CA ILE A 193 2.13 -14.37 -11.22
C ILE A 193 3.30 -13.69 -11.91
N ALA A 194 3.32 -13.69 -13.25
CA ALA A 194 4.47 -13.20 -14.01
C ALA A 194 4.61 -11.66 -14.03
N SER A 195 3.52 -10.94 -13.77
CA SER A 195 3.43 -9.50 -13.99
C SER A 195 3.15 -8.75 -12.69
N LEU A 196 3.91 -7.68 -12.43
CA LEU A 196 3.69 -6.82 -11.27
C LEU A 196 2.31 -6.16 -11.32
N ARG A 197 1.83 -5.87 -12.53
CA ARG A 197 0.48 -5.35 -12.76
C ARG A 197 -0.60 -6.32 -12.33
N GLU A 198 -0.46 -7.58 -12.74
CA GLU A 198 -1.41 -8.63 -12.39
C GLU A 198 -1.36 -8.94 -10.90
N PHE A 199 -0.16 -8.96 -10.32
CA PHE A 199 0.01 -9.17 -8.88
C PHE A 199 -0.62 -8.05 -8.06
N ALA A 200 -0.38 -6.78 -8.41
CA ALA A 200 -1.00 -5.66 -7.75
C ALA A 200 -2.53 -5.69 -7.83
N ARG A 201 -3.09 -6.08 -8.98
CA ARG A 201 -4.54 -6.31 -9.12
C ARG A 201 -5.03 -7.45 -8.23
N HIS A 202 -4.29 -8.56 -8.17
CA HIS A 202 -4.62 -9.71 -7.33
C HIS A 202 -4.69 -9.31 -5.85
N VAL A 203 -3.67 -8.59 -5.35
CA VAL A 203 -3.69 -8.05 -3.98
C VAL A 203 -4.95 -7.21 -3.75
N ILE A 204 -5.23 -6.26 -4.65
CA ILE A 204 -6.39 -5.37 -4.50
C ILE A 204 -7.72 -6.14 -4.49
N VAL A 205 -7.98 -6.94 -5.53
CA VAL A 205 -9.30 -7.53 -5.78
C VAL A 205 -9.50 -8.84 -5.01
N ASN A 206 -8.48 -9.70 -5.00
CA ASN A 206 -8.56 -11.03 -4.41
C ASN A 206 -8.23 -10.99 -2.92
N GLU A 207 -7.07 -10.47 -2.51
CA GLU A 207 -6.67 -10.53 -1.10
C GLU A 207 -7.47 -9.53 -0.24
N PHE A 208 -7.66 -8.30 -0.72
CA PHE A 208 -8.24 -7.21 0.08
C PHE A 208 -9.66 -6.79 -0.33
N ALA A 209 -10.33 -7.59 -1.17
CA ALA A 209 -11.73 -7.39 -1.59
C ALA A 209 -12.06 -5.98 -2.13
N GLY A 210 -11.09 -5.34 -2.79
CA GLY A 210 -11.27 -4.07 -3.48
C GLY A 210 -12.00 -4.23 -4.82
N ASP A 211 -12.59 -3.13 -5.30
CA ASP A 211 -13.16 -3.06 -6.64
C ASP A 211 -12.06 -3.14 -7.70
N GLU A 212 -12.42 -3.53 -8.93
CA GLU A 212 -11.50 -3.49 -10.08
C GLU A 212 -10.96 -2.05 -10.27
N PRO A 213 -9.65 -1.82 -10.13
CA PRO A 213 -9.10 -0.49 -10.31
C PRO A 213 -9.23 -0.04 -11.76
N ALA A 214 -9.51 1.24 -11.98
CA ALA A 214 -9.46 1.79 -13.32
C ALA A 214 -8.08 1.51 -13.97
N PRO A 215 -8.00 1.07 -15.24
CA PRO A 215 -6.75 0.58 -15.82
C PRO A 215 -5.56 1.53 -15.65
N ARG A 216 -5.82 2.85 -15.76
CA ARG A 216 -4.84 3.92 -15.59
C ARG A 216 -4.30 4.03 -14.16
N ILE A 217 -5.13 3.79 -13.15
CA ILE A 217 -4.69 3.80 -11.73
C ILE A 217 -3.77 2.62 -11.48
N LEU A 218 -4.13 1.45 -12.01
CA LEU A 218 -3.27 0.27 -11.90
C LEU A 218 -1.96 0.45 -12.69
N ASP A 219 -1.97 1.12 -13.85
CA ASP A 219 -0.74 1.45 -14.60
C ASP A 219 0.14 2.43 -13.82
N ALA A 220 -0.47 3.42 -13.18
CA ALA A 220 0.21 4.38 -12.33
C ALA A 220 0.85 3.69 -11.12
N LEU A 221 0.13 2.79 -10.46
CA LEU A 221 0.64 2.00 -9.33
C LEU A 221 1.89 1.22 -9.71
N VAL A 222 1.88 0.54 -10.86
CA VAL A 222 3.06 -0.17 -11.38
C VAL A 222 4.19 0.81 -11.70
N ALA A 223 3.91 1.94 -12.35
CA ALA A 223 4.92 2.95 -12.66
C ALA A 223 5.62 3.51 -11.41
N TYR A 224 4.89 3.63 -10.30
CA TYR A 224 5.43 4.04 -9.00
C TYR A 224 6.28 2.93 -8.37
N MET A 225 5.78 1.69 -8.31
CA MET A 225 6.53 0.55 -7.76
C MET A 225 7.82 0.27 -8.55
N ASP A 226 7.82 0.52 -9.87
CA ASP A 226 9.00 0.45 -10.73
C ASP A 226 10.09 1.48 -10.37
N GLN A 227 9.78 2.49 -9.56
CA GLN A 227 10.76 3.47 -9.08
C GLN A 227 11.52 3.02 -7.84
N PHE A 228 11.05 2.02 -7.09
CA PHE A 228 11.67 1.62 -5.83
C PHE A 228 13.06 1.03 -6.07
N GLU A 229 14.09 1.78 -5.70
CA GLU A 229 15.49 1.35 -5.81
C GLU A 229 15.99 0.73 -4.50
N LEU A 230 17.02 -0.12 -4.63
CA LEU A 230 17.79 -0.60 -3.50
C LEU A 230 18.61 0.55 -2.90
N LEU A 231 18.84 0.49 -1.59
CA LEU A 231 19.76 1.40 -0.91
C LEU A 231 21.19 1.18 -1.43
N PRO A 232 21.95 2.27 -1.68
CA PRO A 232 23.38 2.18 -1.97
C PRO A 232 24.10 1.46 -0.84
N ASN A 233 24.98 0.52 -1.16
CA ASN A 233 25.78 -0.19 -0.18
C ASN A 233 27.27 -0.04 -0.52
N PRO A 234 28.06 0.75 0.24
CA PRO A 234 29.48 0.97 -0.05
C PRO A 234 30.35 -0.27 0.20
N LYS A 235 29.81 -1.32 0.85
CA LYS A 235 30.53 -2.57 1.11
C LYS A 235 30.53 -3.52 -0.07
N ILE A 236 29.73 -3.27 -1.11
CA ILE A 236 29.70 -4.05 -2.35
C ILE A 236 29.90 -3.16 -3.58
N ASP A 237 30.53 -3.70 -4.62
CA ASP A 237 30.61 -3.05 -5.93
C ASP A 237 29.39 -3.41 -6.82
N SER A 238 29.34 -2.86 -8.04
CA SER A 238 28.26 -3.12 -9.00
C SER A 238 28.18 -4.57 -9.49
N LEU A 239 29.16 -5.41 -9.17
CA LEU A 239 29.22 -6.83 -9.51
C LEU A 239 28.97 -7.72 -8.28
N GLY A 240 28.56 -7.13 -7.15
CA GLY A 240 28.27 -7.83 -5.89
C GLY A 240 29.52 -8.36 -5.18
N ARG A 241 30.72 -7.83 -5.46
CA ARG A 241 31.94 -8.19 -4.74
C ARG A 241 32.19 -7.26 -3.57
N LEU A 242 32.74 -7.77 -2.48
CA LEU A 242 33.05 -6.94 -1.32
C LEU A 242 34.14 -5.90 -1.64
N THR A 243 33.94 -4.67 -1.17
CA THR A 243 34.92 -3.59 -1.30
C THR A 243 35.90 -3.56 -0.12
N GLY A 244 36.80 -2.57 -0.12
CA GLY A 244 37.66 -2.26 1.01
C GLY A 244 36.91 -1.92 2.31
N ALA A 245 35.65 -1.46 2.21
CA ALA A 245 34.82 -1.09 3.36
C ALA A 245 34.31 -2.31 4.16
N ALA A 246 34.37 -3.52 3.59
CA ALA A 246 33.96 -4.74 4.27
C ALA A 246 35.05 -5.28 5.22
N GLY A 247 34.62 -5.81 6.37
CA GLY A 247 35.51 -6.38 7.39
C GLY A 247 36.18 -7.69 6.96
N ALA A 248 37.26 -8.06 7.67
CA ALA A 248 38.04 -9.25 7.36
C ALA A 248 37.24 -10.57 7.49
N ALA A 249 36.27 -10.63 8.41
CA ALA A 249 35.37 -11.78 8.55
C ALA A 249 34.48 -11.95 7.32
N ALA A 250 33.85 -10.88 6.85
CA ALA A 250 33.02 -10.89 5.65
C ALA A 250 33.80 -11.34 4.40
N LYS A 251 35.07 -10.96 4.26
CA LYS A 251 35.94 -11.40 3.14
C LYS A 251 36.24 -12.90 3.17
N ARG A 252 36.42 -13.48 4.36
CA ARG A 252 36.52 -14.95 4.51
C ARG A 252 35.18 -15.62 4.21
N GLY A 253 34.08 -15.02 4.68
CA GLY A 253 32.74 -15.45 4.37
C GLY A 253 32.43 -15.45 2.87
N GLU A 254 32.86 -14.44 2.12
CA GLU A 254 32.72 -14.40 0.66
C GLU A 254 33.43 -15.57 -0.02
N THR A 255 34.62 -15.93 0.47
CA THR A 255 35.38 -17.08 -0.05
C THR A 255 34.60 -18.38 0.17
N LEU A 256 34.04 -18.56 1.37
CA LEU A 256 33.20 -19.72 1.70
C LEU A 256 31.89 -19.74 0.91
N PHE A 257 31.26 -18.58 0.72
CA PHE A 257 30.00 -18.43 0.00
C PHE A 257 30.11 -18.87 -1.46
N ARG A 258 31.28 -18.66 -2.08
CA ARG A 258 31.59 -19.07 -3.45
C ARG A 258 32.14 -20.50 -3.54
N LYS A 259 32.53 -21.11 -2.42
CA LYS A 259 33.16 -22.43 -2.38
C LYS A 259 32.14 -23.52 -2.72
N PRO A 260 32.41 -24.38 -3.72
CA PRO A 260 31.62 -25.58 -3.97
C PRO A 260 31.58 -26.54 -2.77
N PHE A 261 30.40 -27.07 -2.47
CA PHE A 261 30.20 -28.13 -1.48
C PHE A 261 29.79 -29.43 -2.17
N ALA A 262 30.51 -30.51 -1.87
CA ALA A 262 30.17 -31.84 -2.41
C ALA A 262 28.75 -32.27 -2.03
N ALA A 263 28.28 -31.92 -0.83
CA ALA A 263 26.94 -32.21 -0.35
C ALA A 263 25.83 -31.40 -1.05
N MET A 264 26.18 -30.43 -1.89
CA MET A 264 25.26 -29.67 -2.75
C MET A 264 25.49 -29.99 -4.23
N ASP A 265 25.97 -31.19 -4.56
CA ASP A 265 26.36 -31.60 -5.92
C ASP A 265 27.37 -30.65 -6.58
N GLY A 266 28.34 -30.15 -5.81
CA GLY A 266 29.34 -29.21 -6.29
C GLY A 266 28.83 -27.77 -6.49
N LYS A 267 27.61 -27.44 -6.04
CA LYS A 267 27.11 -26.06 -5.99
C LYS A 267 27.66 -25.32 -4.77
N SER A 268 27.52 -24.00 -4.78
CA SER A 268 27.83 -23.12 -3.64
C SER A 268 26.63 -22.21 -3.33
N CYS A 269 26.71 -21.42 -2.27
CA CYS A 269 25.68 -20.43 -1.97
C CYS A 269 25.51 -19.44 -3.14
N ALA A 270 26.61 -19.09 -3.81
CA ALA A 270 26.64 -18.23 -4.98
C ALA A 270 26.03 -18.85 -6.25
N SER A 271 25.71 -20.15 -6.26
CA SER A 271 25.02 -20.80 -7.39
C SER A 271 23.57 -20.36 -7.50
N CYS A 272 22.90 -20.07 -6.38
CA CYS A 272 21.54 -19.53 -6.35
C CYS A 272 21.56 -18.03 -6.02
N HIS A 273 22.35 -17.60 -5.04
CA HIS A 273 22.48 -16.19 -4.69
C HIS A 273 23.59 -15.51 -5.50
N VAL A 274 23.35 -15.31 -6.79
CA VAL A 274 24.36 -14.88 -7.78
C VAL A 274 24.78 -13.42 -7.56
N PRO A 275 26.03 -13.11 -7.16
CA PRO A 275 26.43 -11.75 -6.78
C PRO A 275 26.24 -10.69 -7.88
N GLY A 276 26.47 -11.05 -9.14
CA GLY A 276 26.28 -10.16 -10.30
C GLY A 276 24.84 -10.04 -10.78
N ALA A 277 23.88 -10.71 -10.14
CA ALA A 277 22.47 -10.74 -10.52
C ALA A 277 21.59 -10.52 -9.27
N LEU A 278 21.81 -9.41 -8.56
CA LEU A 278 21.07 -9.05 -7.34
C LEU A 278 21.09 -10.10 -6.24
N PHE A 279 22.07 -11.01 -6.23
CA PHE A 279 22.12 -12.12 -5.28
C PHE A 279 20.89 -13.04 -5.35
N THR A 280 20.36 -13.25 -6.54
CA THR A 280 19.31 -14.22 -6.83
C THR A 280 19.52 -14.82 -8.23
N ASP A 281 19.01 -16.01 -8.45
CA ASP A 281 18.96 -16.68 -9.75
C ASP A 281 17.58 -16.59 -10.40
N GLY A 282 16.63 -15.89 -9.75
CA GLY A 282 15.25 -15.76 -10.20
C GLY A 282 14.51 -17.11 -10.29
N SER A 283 14.97 -18.12 -9.55
CA SER A 283 14.43 -19.48 -9.58
C SER A 283 13.91 -19.91 -8.21
N ARG A 284 13.13 -20.99 -8.21
CA ARG A 284 12.56 -21.60 -7.00
C ARG A 284 13.29 -22.87 -6.61
N HIS A 285 13.53 -23.05 -5.32
CA HIS A 285 14.25 -24.20 -4.79
C HIS A 285 13.61 -24.74 -3.51
N ASP A 286 13.70 -26.05 -3.31
CA ASP A 286 13.50 -26.65 -1.99
C ASP A 286 14.86 -26.70 -1.28
N VAL A 287 14.96 -25.95 -0.19
CA VAL A 287 16.16 -25.85 0.65
C VAL A 287 15.99 -26.54 2.00
N GLY A 288 15.07 -27.51 2.08
CA GLY A 288 14.73 -28.22 3.31
C GLY A 288 13.93 -27.37 4.30
N SER A 289 13.23 -26.33 3.81
CA SER A 289 12.47 -25.39 4.63
C SER A 289 10.98 -25.70 4.72
N GLY A 290 10.51 -26.75 4.02
CA GLY A 290 9.12 -27.21 4.03
C GLY A 290 8.33 -26.85 2.76
N GLY A 291 9.03 -26.64 1.62
CA GLY A 291 8.41 -26.31 0.34
C GLY A 291 9.40 -25.74 -0.66
N VAL A 292 8.90 -25.39 -1.85
CA VAL A 292 9.68 -24.77 -2.92
C VAL A 292 9.37 -23.28 -2.96
N PHE A 293 10.39 -22.44 -2.80
CA PHE A 293 10.23 -20.98 -2.73
C PHE A 293 11.26 -20.28 -3.59
N ASP A 294 10.97 -19.05 -4.02
CA ASP A 294 11.90 -18.21 -4.77
C ASP A 294 13.19 -17.94 -3.98
N THR A 295 14.33 -17.88 -4.66
CA THR A 295 15.58 -17.37 -4.09
C THR A 295 15.44 -15.86 -3.86
N PRO A 296 15.34 -15.38 -2.60
CA PRO A 296 15.23 -13.95 -2.36
C PRO A 296 16.56 -13.25 -2.69
N THR A 297 16.49 -11.99 -3.10
CA THR A 297 17.69 -11.14 -3.13
C THR A 297 18.29 -11.02 -1.73
N LEU A 298 19.62 -11.06 -1.64
CA LEU A 298 20.31 -10.78 -0.37
C LEU A 298 20.56 -9.28 -0.18
N LEU A 299 20.31 -8.43 -1.17
CA LEU A 299 20.55 -6.99 -1.08
C LEU A 299 19.54 -6.33 -0.13
N ASN A 300 20.02 -5.44 0.73
CA ASN A 300 19.25 -4.76 1.79
C ASN A 300 18.50 -5.70 2.78
N SER A 301 18.73 -7.01 2.71
CA SER A 301 18.01 -8.01 3.51
C SER A 301 18.27 -7.89 5.02
N ARG A 302 19.37 -7.23 5.45
CA ARG A 302 19.71 -6.99 6.86
C ARG A 302 18.58 -6.32 7.66
N PHE A 303 17.71 -5.57 7.00
CA PHE A 303 16.61 -4.81 7.60
C PHE A 303 15.26 -5.52 7.53
N THR A 304 15.21 -6.76 7.04
CA THR A 304 13.97 -7.48 6.73
C THR A 304 13.74 -8.71 7.60
N ALA A 305 14.48 -8.84 8.70
CA ALA A 305 14.25 -9.91 9.66
C ALA A 305 12.79 -9.86 10.19
N PRO A 306 12.18 -11.02 10.50
CA PRO A 306 12.78 -12.35 10.46
C PRO A 306 12.89 -12.94 9.05
N TYR A 307 13.78 -13.92 8.90
CA TYR A 307 14.12 -14.57 7.63
C TYR A 307 13.39 -15.90 7.42
N PHE A 308 13.34 -16.30 6.15
CA PHE A 308 12.58 -17.42 5.55
C PHE A 308 11.12 -17.08 5.32
N HIS A 309 10.45 -17.87 4.49
CA HIS A 309 9.03 -17.69 4.19
C HIS A 309 8.16 -17.76 5.46
N ASP A 310 8.58 -18.42 6.53
CA ASP A 310 7.80 -18.47 7.76
C ASP A 310 8.44 -17.68 8.91
N GLY A 311 9.45 -16.85 8.62
CA GLY A 311 10.12 -15.95 9.58
C GLY A 311 10.65 -16.67 10.81
N ARG A 312 11.09 -17.93 10.68
CA ARG A 312 11.61 -18.72 11.82
C ARG A 312 12.98 -18.27 12.32
N TYR A 313 13.72 -17.45 11.57
CA TYR A 313 15.08 -17.03 11.92
C TYR A 313 15.20 -15.52 12.14
N GLN A 314 15.62 -15.10 13.33
CA GLN A 314 15.80 -13.67 13.68
C GLN A 314 17.09 -13.04 13.11
N GLY A 315 18.00 -13.86 12.58
CA GLY A 315 19.34 -13.43 12.19
C GLY A 315 19.96 -14.37 11.16
N PHE A 316 20.95 -13.87 10.41
CA PHE A 316 21.68 -14.68 9.44
C PHE A 316 22.43 -15.87 10.06
N ALA A 317 22.79 -15.80 11.36
CA ALA A 317 23.36 -16.95 12.05
C ALA A 317 22.41 -18.16 12.03
N GLY A 318 21.12 -17.95 12.30
CA GLY A 318 20.10 -19.00 12.24
C GLY A 318 19.88 -19.53 10.82
N VAL A 319 19.97 -18.65 9.82
CA VAL A 319 19.91 -19.02 8.40
C VAL A 319 21.10 -19.91 8.02
N VAL A 320 22.33 -19.52 8.38
CA VAL A 320 23.53 -20.31 8.09
C VAL A 320 23.48 -21.67 8.79
N ASP A 321 23.00 -21.71 10.04
CA ASP A 321 22.80 -22.94 10.78
C ASP A 321 21.75 -23.86 10.15
N HIS A 322 20.71 -23.30 9.52
CA HIS A 322 19.75 -24.09 8.73
C HIS A 322 20.44 -24.79 7.57
N PHE A 323 21.15 -24.03 6.73
CA PHE A 323 21.82 -24.59 5.55
C PHE A 323 22.92 -25.61 5.91
N ASP A 324 23.67 -25.35 6.98
CA ASP A 324 24.65 -26.31 7.48
C ASP A 324 24.02 -27.67 7.86
N ARG A 325 22.86 -27.64 8.55
CA ARG A 325 22.14 -28.86 8.91
C ARG A 325 21.43 -29.51 7.72
N ALA A 326 20.68 -28.73 6.95
CA ALA A 326 19.84 -29.22 5.85
C ALA A 326 20.66 -29.91 4.76
N PHE A 327 21.88 -29.40 4.50
CA PHE A 327 22.80 -29.96 3.50
C PHE A 327 24.00 -30.70 4.12
N ALA A 328 24.02 -30.92 5.44
CA ALA A 328 25.10 -31.58 6.16
C ALA A 328 26.52 -31.07 5.79
N LEU A 329 26.69 -29.74 5.75
CA LEU A 329 27.89 -29.09 5.23
C LEU A 329 29.13 -29.25 6.13
N GLY A 330 28.93 -29.44 7.43
CA GLY A 330 30.01 -29.65 8.41
C GLY A 330 30.84 -28.38 8.65
N LEU A 331 30.21 -27.21 8.62
CA LEU A 331 30.88 -25.92 8.79
C LEU A 331 31.40 -25.74 10.22
N ALA A 332 32.65 -25.32 10.35
CA ALA A 332 33.20 -24.97 11.66
C ALA A 332 32.48 -23.73 12.23
N PRO A 333 32.43 -23.53 13.57
CA PRO A 333 31.78 -22.36 14.16
C PRO A 333 32.28 -21.02 13.61
N ARG A 334 33.57 -20.93 13.28
CA ARG A 334 34.16 -19.75 12.64
C ARG A 334 33.64 -19.52 11.23
N ASP A 335 33.51 -20.58 10.44
CA ASP A 335 33.01 -20.50 9.05
C ASP A 335 31.57 -19.98 9.03
N LYS A 336 30.76 -20.43 9.99
CA LYS A 336 29.38 -19.95 10.16
C LYS A 336 29.33 -18.47 10.50
N SER A 337 30.17 -18.02 11.44
CA SER A 337 30.28 -16.62 11.79
C SER A 337 30.80 -15.76 10.63
N ASP A 338 31.74 -16.26 9.83
CA ASP A 338 32.28 -15.55 8.69
C ASP A 338 31.23 -15.42 7.56
N LEU A 339 30.44 -16.48 7.30
CA LEU A 339 29.29 -16.43 6.38
C LEU A 339 28.21 -15.45 6.85
N ALA A 340 27.86 -15.46 8.14
CA ALA A 340 26.90 -14.49 8.68
C ALA A 340 27.40 -13.05 8.50
N ALA A 341 28.69 -12.79 8.74
CA ALA A 341 29.30 -11.47 8.50
C ALA A 341 29.32 -11.06 7.02
N TYR A 342 29.43 -12.03 6.10
CA TYR A 342 29.28 -11.79 4.66
C TYR A 342 27.85 -11.39 4.30
N LEU A 343 26.86 -12.16 4.76
CA LEU A 343 25.44 -11.87 4.54
C LEU A 343 25.06 -10.50 5.12
N ASP A 344 25.56 -10.17 6.31
CA ASP A 344 25.40 -8.85 6.93
C ASP A 344 25.99 -7.71 6.09
N SER A 345 27.11 -7.95 5.39
CA SER A 345 27.76 -6.92 4.57
C SER A 345 27.07 -6.75 3.22
N VAL A 346 26.61 -7.83 2.61
CA VAL A 346 25.85 -7.82 1.34
C VAL A 346 24.45 -7.24 1.55
N GLY A 347 23.78 -7.65 2.63
CA GLY A 347 22.44 -7.20 2.97
C GLY A 347 22.36 -5.82 3.60
N ASP A 348 23.48 -5.10 3.75
CA ASP A 348 23.49 -3.75 4.29
C ASP A 348 22.97 -2.69 3.30
N GLY A 349 22.84 -1.45 3.78
CA GLY A 349 22.49 -0.28 2.99
C GLY A 349 22.82 1.01 3.75
N ALA A 350 23.28 2.03 3.03
CA ALA A 350 23.59 3.33 3.60
C ALA A 350 22.30 4.10 3.94
N ASP A 351 22.28 4.70 5.13
CA ASP A 351 21.18 5.50 5.69
C ASP A 351 19.80 4.86 5.47
N PRO A 352 19.54 3.67 6.05
CA PRO A 352 18.38 2.86 5.73
C PRO A 352 17.05 3.41 6.25
N PHE A 353 17.10 4.33 7.21
CA PHE A 353 15.95 4.97 7.82
C PHE A 353 16.09 6.49 7.75
N GLU A 354 14.95 7.17 7.78
CA GLU A 354 14.84 8.62 7.86
C GLU A 354 13.83 9.04 8.93
N PRO A 355 13.98 10.23 9.54
CA PRO A 355 13.02 10.72 10.53
C PRO A 355 11.67 11.06 9.90
N VAL A 356 10.59 10.69 10.58
CA VAL A 356 9.24 11.11 10.23
C VAL A 356 9.03 12.54 10.75
N THR A 357 8.89 13.49 9.83
CA THR A 357 8.66 14.89 10.16
C THR A 357 7.38 15.40 9.52
N ARG A 358 6.82 16.50 10.05
CA ARG A 358 5.73 17.18 9.36
C ARG A 358 6.12 17.64 7.96
N GLN A 359 7.39 17.97 7.75
CA GLN A 359 7.86 18.41 6.45
C GLN A 359 7.83 17.26 5.44
N SER A 360 8.32 16.07 5.82
CA SER A 360 8.28 14.89 4.95
C SER A 360 6.84 14.49 4.64
N GLU A 361 5.95 14.47 5.63
CA GLU A 361 4.51 14.17 5.45
C GLU A 361 3.81 15.19 4.53
N MET A 362 4.08 16.49 4.70
CA MET A 362 3.50 17.52 3.83
C MET A 362 4.12 17.54 2.43
N SER A 363 5.41 17.21 2.30
CA SER A 363 6.06 17.04 1.01
C SER A 363 5.43 15.90 0.21
N GLU A 364 5.06 14.81 0.90
CA GLU A 364 4.35 13.67 0.32
C GLU A 364 2.95 14.06 -0.19
N ILE A 365 2.15 14.76 0.63
CA ILE A 365 0.87 15.34 0.19
C ILE A 365 1.06 16.28 -1.01
N GLY A 366 2.14 17.06 -1.02
CA GLY A 366 2.50 17.93 -2.14
C GLY A 366 2.67 17.17 -3.46
N ALA A 367 3.26 15.97 -3.43
CA ALA A 367 3.39 15.11 -4.60
C ALA A 367 2.01 14.68 -5.13
N TYR A 368 1.08 14.31 -4.25
CA TYR A 368 -0.29 13.91 -4.63
C TYR A 368 -1.05 15.07 -5.26
N VAL A 369 -0.99 16.24 -4.61
CA VAL A 369 -1.67 17.47 -5.05
C VAL A 369 -1.18 17.91 -6.43
N GLY A 370 0.09 17.66 -6.78
CA GLY A 370 0.63 17.92 -8.11
C GLY A 370 -0.07 17.15 -9.25
N VAL A 371 -0.73 16.03 -8.95
CA VAL A 371 -1.51 15.26 -9.92
C VAL A 371 -2.77 16.04 -10.37
N LEU A 372 -3.34 16.87 -9.49
CA LEU A 372 -4.63 17.52 -9.72
C LEU A 372 -4.61 18.53 -10.87
N ASP A 373 -3.51 19.24 -11.14
CA ASP A 373 -3.47 20.21 -12.24
C ASP A 373 -3.83 19.55 -13.57
N ARG A 374 -3.15 18.45 -13.88
CA ARG A 374 -3.35 17.70 -15.13
C ARG A 374 -4.66 16.92 -15.10
N ALA A 375 -5.04 16.37 -13.95
CA ALA A 375 -6.30 15.62 -13.83
C ALA A 375 -7.51 16.52 -14.06
N ILE A 376 -7.50 17.76 -13.53
CA ILE A 376 -8.54 18.77 -13.78
C ILE A 376 -8.58 19.17 -15.26
N ASP A 377 -7.43 19.41 -15.89
CA ASP A 377 -7.34 19.77 -17.31
C ASP A 377 -7.87 18.69 -18.25
N THR A 378 -7.66 17.42 -17.89
CA THR A 378 -8.11 16.26 -18.67
C THR A 378 -9.49 15.75 -18.27
N ARG A 379 -10.08 16.31 -17.22
CA ARG A 379 -11.31 15.79 -16.59
C ARG A 379 -11.18 14.30 -16.22
N ASP A 380 -10.02 13.89 -15.72
CA ASP A 380 -9.80 12.54 -15.21
C ASP A 380 -10.47 12.39 -13.82
N LEU A 381 -11.78 12.11 -13.84
CA LEU A 381 -12.59 12.00 -12.64
C LEU A 381 -12.11 10.91 -11.67
N PRO A 382 -11.70 9.70 -12.12
CA PRO A 382 -11.07 8.71 -11.25
C PRO A 382 -9.83 9.22 -10.53
N ALA A 383 -8.90 9.86 -11.24
CA ALA A 383 -7.69 10.42 -10.62
C ALA A 383 -8.02 11.56 -9.63
N ILE A 384 -8.96 12.45 -9.99
CA ILE A 384 -9.40 13.53 -9.10
C ILE A 384 -9.96 12.96 -7.79
N ALA A 385 -10.86 11.97 -7.88
CA ALA A 385 -11.49 11.37 -6.71
C ALA A 385 -10.42 10.71 -5.81
N LEU A 386 -9.57 9.87 -6.40
CA LEU A 386 -8.49 9.19 -5.68
C LEU A 386 -7.58 10.16 -4.94
N VAL A 387 -7.16 11.24 -5.59
CA VAL A 387 -6.24 12.22 -4.99
C VAL A 387 -6.91 13.02 -3.88
N VAL A 388 -8.12 13.54 -4.12
CA VAL A 388 -8.86 14.33 -3.12
C VAL A 388 -9.09 13.52 -1.85
N ASP A 389 -9.54 12.27 -1.99
CA ASP A 389 -9.87 11.43 -0.85
C ASP A 389 -8.62 10.98 -0.09
N THR A 390 -7.53 10.65 -0.80
CA THR A 390 -6.25 10.28 -0.17
C THR A 390 -5.62 11.45 0.56
N VAL A 391 -5.60 12.65 -0.03
CA VAL A 391 -5.10 13.86 0.65
C VAL A 391 -5.93 14.16 1.90
N ASN A 392 -7.25 14.03 1.82
CA ASN A 392 -8.12 14.24 2.99
C ASN A 392 -7.84 13.22 4.11
N PHE A 393 -7.61 11.95 3.76
CA PHE A 393 -7.23 10.90 4.70
C PHE A 393 -5.92 11.22 5.41
N ASP A 394 -4.86 11.55 4.66
CA ASP A 394 -3.54 11.82 5.24
C ASP A 394 -3.53 13.11 6.07
N LEU A 395 -4.28 14.14 5.66
CA LEU A 395 -4.45 15.34 6.49
C LEU A 395 -5.12 15.02 7.83
N ALA A 396 -6.07 14.08 7.87
CA ALA A 396 -6.68 13.63 9.12
C ALA A 396 -5.67 12.85 10.00
N LEU A 397 -4.81 12.03 9.41
CA LEU A 397 -3.73 11.35 10.12
C LEU A 397 -2.70 12.33 10.69
N ILE A 398 -2.28 13.32 9.90
CA ILE A 398 -1.37 14.39 10.33
C ILE A 398 -1.99 15.20 11.47
N ALA A 399 -3.27 15.55 11.38
CA ALA A 399 -4.00 16.26 12.44
C ALA A 399 -3.95 15.49 13.77
N LYS A 400 -4.09 14.16 13.72
CA LYS A 400 -4.04 13.28 14.89
C LYS A 400 -2.62 13.12 15.44
N ARG A 401 -1.63 12.84 14.56
CA ARG A 401 -0.24 12.58 14.96
C ARG A 401 0.41 13.81 15.57
N PHE A 402 0.14 15.00 15.02
CA PHE A 402 0.78 16.24 15.43
C PHE A 402 -0.16 17.17 16.23
N ASP A 403 -1.23 16.63 16.83
CA ASP A 403 -2.16 17.42 17.63
C ASP A 403 -1.43 18.07 18.82
N ASN A 404 -1.34 19.40 18.78
CA ASN A 404 -0.67 20.20 19.80
C ASN A 404 -1.65 20.83 20.81
N ARG A 405 -2.91 20.38 20.83
CA ARG A 405 -3.94 20.89 21.74
C ARG A 405 -3.88 20.18 23.10
N ASN A 406 -4.46 20.84 24.10
CA ASN A 406 -4.69 20.26 25.41
C ASN A 406 -5.96 19.39 25.33
N PRO A 407 -5.88 18.08 25.64
CA PRO A 407 -7.04 17.17 25.54
C PRO A 407 -8.25 17.61 26.37
N ARG A 408 -8.04 18.35 27.48
CA ARG A 408 -9.13 18.81 28.35
C ARG A 408 -9.83 20.07 27.83
N THR A 409 -9.08 20.96 27.19
CA THR A 409 -9.62 22.28 26.80
C THR A 409 -9.84 22.41 25.30
N GLY A 410 -9.30 21.49 24.49
CA GLY A 410 -9.33 21.56 23.03
C GLY A 410 -8.54 22.74 22.44
N LYS A 411 -7.78 23.49 23.25
CA LYS A 411 -7.00 24.65 22.81
C LYS A 411 -5.52 24.32 22.63
N PRO A 412 -4.78 24.99 21.73
CA PRO A 412 -3.33 24.81 21.61
C PRO A 412 -2.63 24.96 22.95
N ARG A 413 -1.73 24.02 23.29
CA ARG A 413 -0.91 24.09 24.52
C ARG A 413 0.01 25.31 24.53
N ARG A 414 0.40 25.77 23.35
CA ARG A 414 1.22 26.95 23.10
C ARG A 414 0.50 27.87 22.11
N PRO A 415 -0.15 28.95 22.57
CA PRO A 415 -0.91 29.86 21.70
C PRO A 415 -0.07 30.57 20.64
N ASP A 416 1.24 30.67 20.86
CA ASP A 416 2.23 31.19 19.90
C ASP A 416 2.50 30.25 18.73
N ARG A 417 2.06 28.99 18.81
CA ARG A 417 2.23 27.99 17.77
C ARG A 417 0.93 27.74 17.00
N PRO A 418 1.00 27.42 15.70
CA PRO A 418 -0.17 27.11 14.90
C PRO A 418 -0.94 25.91 15.45
N ASP A 419 -2.26 25.99 15.44
CA ASP A 419 -3.14 24.87 15.71
C ASP A 419 -3.15 23.91 14.50
N VAL A 420 -2.43 22.80 14.62
CA VAL A 420 -2.24 21.84 13.51
C VAL A 420 -3.57 21.23 13.09
N ALA A 421 -4.37 20.80 14.06
CA ALA A 421 -5.64 20.13 13.80
C ALA A 421 -6.63 21.09 13.11
N ALA A 422 -6.68 22.35 13.54
CA ALA A 422 -7.52 23.35 12.89
C ALA A 422 -7.06 23.70 11.47
N ILE A 423 -5.74 23.74 11.21
CA ILE A 423 -5.22 23.98 9.86
C ILE A 423 -5.51 22.80 8.94
N ALA A 424 -5.24 21.57 9.39
CA ALA A 424 -5.54 20.36 8.64
C ALA A 424 -7.04 20.25 8.31
N GLY A 425 -7.92 20.56 9.27
CA GLY A 425 -9.37 20.60 9.04
C GLY A 425 -9.77 21.56 7.91
N ARG A 426 -9.20 22.77 7.86
CA ARG A 426 -9.45 23.72 6.76
C ARG A 426 -8.87 23.24 5.42
N LEU A 427 -7.71 22.60 5.43
CA LEU A 427 -7.13 22.03 4.21
C LEU A 427 -8.01 20.91 3.63
N ILE A 428 -8.62 20.10 4.49
CA ILE A 428 -9.60 19.07 4.09
C ILE A 428 -10.83 19.73 3.44
N GLU A 429 -11.34 20.82 4.02
CA GLU A 429 -12.46 21.58 3.43
C GLU A 429 -12.09 22.15 2.05
N ASP A 430 -10.92 22.78 1.93
CA ASP A 430 -10.41 23.33 0.67
C ASP A 430 -10.27 22.23 -0.40
N MET A 431 -9.65 21.09 -0.06
CA MET A 431 -9.45 19.97 -0.98
C MET A 431 -10.78 19.31 -1.40
N THR A 432 -11.74 19.23 -0.47
CA THR A 432 -13.10 18.79 -0.78
C THR A 432 -13.79 19.73 -1.77
N ALA A 433 -13.57 21.04 -1.65
CA ALA A 433 -14.10 22.02 -2.59
C ALA A 433 -13.47 21.87 -3.99
N VAL A 434 -12.15 21.64 -4.08
CA VAL A 434 -11.45 21.34 -5.35
C VAL A 434 -12.11 20.15 -6.04
N GLY A 435 -12.28 19.03 -5.32
CA GLY A 435 -12.91 17.83 -5.86
C GLY A 435 -14.34 18.07 -6.34
N THR A 436 -15.13 18.81 -5.56
CA THR A 436 -16.52 19.13 -5.90
C THR A 436 -16.62 19.97 -7.17
N LEU A 437 -15.79 21.02 -7.29
CA LEU A 437 -15.76 21.90 -8.47
C LEU A 437 -15.29 21.15 -9.72
N ALA A 438 -14.27 20.31 -9.58
CA ALA A 438 -13.73 19.51 -10.67
C ALA A 438 -14.76 18.48 -11.17
N LYS A 439 -15.44 17.76 -10.26
CA LYS A 439 -16.54 16.84 -10.60
C LYS A 439 -17.72 17.55 -11.29
N ALA A 440 -17.99 18.80 -10.92
CA ALA A 440 -19.01 19.64 -11.56
C ALA A 440 -18.56 20.21 -12.93
N GLY A 441 -17.36 19.90 -13.42
CA GLY A 441 -16.83 20.41 -14.68
C GLY A 441 -16.38 21.88 -14.63
N GLN A 442 -16.26 22.47 -13.44
CA GLN A 442 -15.88 23.87 -13.25
C GLN A 442 -14.35 24.01 -13.14
N ALA A 443 -13.62 23.63 -14.20
CA ALA A 443 -12.15 23.51 -14.17
C ALA A 443 -11.42 24.78 -13.70
N ALA A 444 -11.81 25.97 -14.18
CA ALA A 444 -11.19 27.23 -13.78
C ALA A 444 -11.34 27.51 -12.28
N LYS A 445 -12.54 27.29 -11.73
CA LYS A 445 -12.79 27.47 -10.29
C LYS A 445 -12.10 26.39 -9.45
N ALA A 446 -12.03 25.16 -9.96
CA ALA A 446 -11.30 24.08 -9.29
C ALA A 446 -9.80 24.42 -9.17
N LYS A 447 -9.20 25.01 -10.20
CA LYS A 447 -7.81 25.49 -10.15
C LYS A 447 -7.62 26.66 -9.19
N GLU A 448 -8.53 27.62 -9.18
CA GLU A 448 -8.51 28.72 -8.19
C GLU A 448 -8.59 28.20 -6.75
N ALA A 449 -9.48 27.23 -6.48
CA ALA A 449 -9.58 26.56 -5.19
C ALA A 449 -8.30 25.77 -4.85
N LEU A 450 -7.67 25.13 -5.84
CA LEU A 450 -6.42 24.39 -5.67
C LEU A 450 -5.26 25.32 -5.31
N ASP A 451 -5.19 26.51 -5.92
CA ASP A 451 -4.21 27.52 -5.58
C ASP A 451 -4.45 28.10 -4.16
N ALA A 452 -5.71 28.28 -3.77
CA ALA A 452 -6.07 28.66 -2.40
C ALA A 452 -5.62 27.59 -1.38
N TYR A 453 -5.86 26.31 -1.68
CA TYR A 453 -5.37 25.18 -0.88
C TYR A 453 -3.84 25.23 -0.75
N ARG A 454 -3.10 25.40 -1.85
CA ARG A 454 -1.62 25.46 -1.86
C ARG A 454 -1.09 26.60 -0.99
N ASN A 455 -1.68 27.79 -1.15
CA ASN A 455 -1.31 28.96 -0.37
C ASN A 455 -1.54 28.74 1.14
N ARG A 456 -2.62 28.03 1.51
CA ARG A 456 -2.85 27.67 2.91
C ARG A 456 -1.92 26.56 3.38
N ALA A 457 -1.63 25.55 2.58
CA ALA A 457 -0.72 24.45 2.94
C ALA A 457 0.68 24.97 3.27
N LEU A 458 1.14 26.03 2.60
CA LEU A 458 2.38 26.73 2.95
C LEU A 458 2.38 27.24 4.39
N THR A 459 1.24 27.63 4.97
CA THR A 459 1.18 28.07 6.38
C THR A 459 1.41 26.93 7.36
N LEU A 460 1.05 25.69 7.00
CA LEU A 460 1.34 24.50 7.80
C LEU A 460 2.84 24.17 7.75
N VAL A 461 3.52 24.49 6.65
CA VAL A 461 4.97 24.25 6.47
C VAL A 461 5.82 25.39 7.06
N SER A 462 5.47 26.65 6.78
CA SER A 462 6.28 27.84 7.08
C SER A 462 6.27 28.24 8.54
N ALA A 463 5.29 27.80 9.32
CA ALA A 463 5.14 28.19 10.71
C ALA A 463 5.97 27.34 11.69
N TYR A 464 7.02 26.65 11.20
CA TYR A 464 7.88 25.79 12.01
C TYR A 464 9.38 26.15 11.93
N PRO A 465 10.06 26.29 13.09
CA PRO A 465 11.50 26.55 13.13
C PRO A 465 12.30 25.29 12.74
N GLY A 466 13.23 25.45 11.80
CA GLY A 466 14.10 24.37 11.30
C GLY A 466 14.37 24.40 9.79
N ALA A 467 13.74 25.30 9.04
CA ALA A 467 13.91 25.43 7.59
C ALA A 467 15.31 25.90 7.18
N LYS A 468 16.25 24.97 7.03
CA LYS A 468 17.36 25.10 6.08
C LYS A 468 17.26 23.95 5.08
N GLY A 469 16.78 24.24 3.87
CA GLY A 469 17.03 23.40 2.70
C GLY A 469 15.92 22.45 2.20
N ALA A 470 14.64 22.84 2.22
CA ALA A 470 13.60 22.09 1.49
C ALA A 470 13.27 22.76 0.13
N PRO A 471 13.07 22.00 -0.96
CA PRO A 471 12.69 22.54 -2.27
C PRO A 471 11.28 23.12 -2.24
N ALA A 472 11.06 24.15 -3.05
CA ALA A 472 9.79 24.86 -3.13
C ALA A 472 8.65 23.93 -3.57
N ILE A 473 7.55 23.95 -2.81
CA ILE A 473 6.25 23.39 -3.21
C ILE A 473 5.72 24.29 -4.34
N ARG A 474 6.16 23.98 -5.57
CA ARG A 474 5.58 24.42 -6.84
C ARG A 474 5.54 23.24 -7.79
#